data_AF-A0A355IJS5-F1
#
_entry.id   AF-A0A355IJS5-F1
#
_cell.length_a   1.000
_cell.length_b   1.000
_cell.length_c   1.000
_cell.angle_alpha   90.00
_cell.angle_beta   90.00
_cell.angle_gamma   90.00
#
_symmetry.space_group_name_H-M   'P 1'
#
loop_
_entity.id
_entity.type
_entity.pdbx_description
1 polymer ?
#
loop_
_entity_poly.entity_id
_entity_poly.type
_entity_poly.pdbx_seq_one_letter_code
_entity_poly.pdbx_strand_id
1 'polypeptide(L)'
;PRAVEFGSAPMLLRSTTKPGWVTVIARVQYEGEHTPLPDTLILQTYSPLRPLLYKEQPWKGSVQQHSDKLFNQRMTPEERQRALEEVERQQTQFGESF
;
A
#
# COMPACT_ATOMS: atom_id res chain seq x y z
N PRO A 1 24.16 -40.64 -8.48
CA PRO A 1 23.81 -39.20 -8.29
C PRO A 1 22.37 -38.98 -8.73
N ARG A 2 21.50 -38.42 -7.88
CA ARG A 2 20.13 -38.09 -8.27
C ARG A 2 20.16 -36.95 -9.30
N ALA A 3 19.27 -37.00 -10.31
CA ALA A 3 19.13 -35.92 -11.26
C ALA A 3 18.63 -34.64 -10.57
N VAL A 4 19.14 -33.48 -10.98
CA VAL A 4 18.72 -32.17 -10.48
C VAL A 4 17.29 -31.89 -10.96
N GLU A 5 16.36 -31.76 -10.02
CA GLU A 5 14.98 -31.34 -10.31
C GLU A 5 14.91 -29.82 -10.22
N PHE A 6 14.61 -29.16 -11.34
CA PHE A 6 14.49 -27.71 -11.39
C PHE A 6 13.11 -27.28 -10.89
N GLY A 7 13.07 -26.60 -9.75
CA GLY A 7 11.90 -25.89 -9.23
C GLY A 7 11.99 -24.38 -9.49
N SER A 8 10.86 -23.68 -9.39
CA SER A 8 10.81 -22.20 -9.42
C SER A 8 10.43 -21.66 -8.05
N ALA A 9 11.23 -20.73 -7.50
CA ALA A 9 10.95 -20.05 -6.25
C ALA A 9 10.75 -18.55 -6.50
N PRO A 10 9.52 -18.09 -6.76
CA PRO A 10 9.26 -16.68 -7.02
C PRO A 10 9.46 -15.84 -5.74
N MET A 11 10.04 -14.65 -5.89
CA MET A 11 10.21 -13.69 -4.81
C MET A 11 9.90 -12.27 -5.29
N LEU A 12 9.41 -11.42 -4.37
CA LEU A 12 9.18 -9.99 -4.62
C LEU A 12 10.20 -9.17 -3.85
N LEU A 13 10.95 -8.34 -4.59
CA LEU A 13 11.91 -7.41 -4.02
C LEU A 13 11.39 -5.98 -4.15
N ARG A 14 11.19 -5.30 -3.02
CA ARG A 14 10.91 -3.86 -2.99
C ARG A 14 12.22 -3.09 -2.85
N SER A 15 12.62 -2.36 -3.90
CA SER A 15 13.77 -1.46 -3.84
C SER A 15 13.49 -0.20 -3.01
N THR A 16 14.54 0.48 -2.59
CA THR A 16 14.45 1.80 -1.93
C THR A 16 14.86 2.91 -2.90
N THR A 17 14.68 4.17 -2.49
CA THR A 17 15.17 5.35 -3.23
C THR A 17 16.69 5.52 -3.14
N LYS A 18 17.36 4.74 -2.28
CA LYS A 18 18.81 4.79 -2.07
C LYS A 18 19.51 3.81 -3.02
N PRO A 19 20.46 4.27 -3.85
CA PRO A 19 21.27 3.40 -4.69
C PRO A 19 22.22 2.55 -3.82
N GLY A 20 22.65 1.40 -4.35
CA GLY A 20 23.50 0.46 -3.63
C GLY A 20 23.44 -0.95 -4.19
N TRP A 21 23.54 -1.93 -3.29
CA TRP A 21 23.59 -3.34 -3.63
C TRP A 21 22.53 -4.10 -2.84
N VAL A 22 21.84 -5.02 -3.51
CA VAL A 22 20.92 -5.96 -2.87
C VAL A 22 21.47 -7.37 -3.05
N THR A 23 21.77 -8.02 -1.94
CA THR A 23 22.29 -9.39 -1.90
C THR A 23 21.17 -10.35 -1.55
N VAL A 24 20.86 -11.27 -2.46
CA VAL A 24 19.85 -12.31 -2.29
C VAL A 24 20.58 -13.63 -2.11
N ILE A 25 20.40 -14.27 -0.95
CA ILE A 25 21.02 -15.56 -0.64
C ILE A 25 19.93 -16.63 -0.67
N ALA A 26 20.05 -17.57 -1.60
CA ALA A 26 19.18 -18.73 -1.68
C ALA A 26 19.79 -19.88 -0.89
N ARG A 27 19.05 -20.42 0.07
CA ARG A 27 19.44 -21.60 0.85
C ARG A 27 18.25 -22.49 1.12
N VAL A 28 18.49 -23.80 1.22
CA VAL A 28 17.48 -24.75 1.68
C VAL A 28 17.25 -24.58 3.19
N GLN A 29 16.03 -24.85 3.66
CA GLN A 29 15.71 -24.74 5.07
C GLN A 29 16.35 -25.86 5.91
N TYR A 30 16.49 -27.04 5.31
CA TYR A 30 17.12 -28.21 5.90
C TYR A 30 18.20 -28.73 4.95
N GLU A 31 19.42 -28.80 5.44
CA GLU A 31 20.56 -29.32 4.69
C GLU A 31 20.58 -30.85 4.75
N GLY A 32 21.01 -31.47 3.66
CA GLY A 32 21.18 -32.91 3.54
C GLY A 32 22.14 -33.27 2.41
N GLU A 33 22.59 -34.52 2.39
CA GLU A 33 23.62 -35.00 1.44
C GLU A 33 23.27 -34.81 -0.04
N HIS A 34 21.97 -34.68 -0.35
CA HIS A 34 21.45 -34.48 -1.70
C HIS A 34 20.74 -33.15 -1.90
N THR A 35 20.92 -32.19 -0.98
CA THR A 35 20.32 -30.86 -1.12
C THR A 35 21.18 -29.92 -1.98
N PRO A 36 20.57 -29.01 -2.77
CA PRO A 36 21.30 -27.99 -3.49
C PRO A 36 22.15 -27.12 -2.55
N LEU A 37 23.36 -26.79 -2.98
CA LEU A 37 24.21 -25.85 -2.27
C LEU A 37 23.60 -24.44 -2.29
N PRO A 38 23.80 -23.65 -1.22
CA PRO A 38 23.36 -22.27 -1.20
C PRO A 38 24.11 -21.45 -2.26
N ASP A 39 23.42 -20.46 -2.83
CA ASP A 39 23.99 -19.56 -3.83
C ASP A 39 23.54 -18.12 -3.60
N THR A 40 24.30 -17.16 -4.14
CA THR A 40 24.10 -15.73 -3.92
C THR A 40 23.94 -14.97 -5.22
N LEU A 41 22.82 -14.26 -5.34
CA LEU A 41 22.55 -13.31 -6.41
C LEU A 41 22.77 -11.87 -5.92
N ILE A 42 23.57 -11.11 -6.66
CA ILE A 42 23.86 -9.71 -6.34
C ILE A 42 23.19 -8.81 -7.38
N LEU A 43 22.35 -7.88 -6.92
CA LEU A 43 21.67 -6.91 -7.75
C LEU A 43 22.21 -5.52 -7.45
N GLN A 44 22.71 -4.83 -8.48
CA GLN A 44 23.18 -3.45 -8.35
C GLN A 44 22.04 -2.47 -8.64
N THR A 45 21.82 -1.52 -7.73
CA THR A 45 20.84 -0.45 -7.87
C THR A 45 21.53 0.89 -8.08
N TYR A 46 21.00 1.69 -9.01
CA TYR A 46 21.59 2.96 -9.42
C TYR A 46 20.69 4.13 -9.03
N SER A 47 21.31 5.31 -8.93
CA SER A 47 20.57 6.55 -8.69
C SER A 47 19.58 6.81 -9.83
N PRO A 48 18.39 7.34 -9.52
CA PRO A 48 17.41 7.65 -10.55
C PRO A 48 17.95 8.76 -11.47
N LEU A 49 17.78 8.58 -12.78
CA LEU A 49 18.21 9.57 -13.78
C LEU A 49 17.42 10.90 -13.66
N ARG A 50 16.22 10.84 -13.08
CA ARG A 50 15.30 11.97 -12.95
C ARG A 50 14.93 12.18 -11.48
N PRO A 51 14.56 13.40 -11.07
CA PRO A 51 14.07 13.66 -9.73
C PRO A 51 12.86 12.80 -9.39
N LEU A 52 12.88 12.18 -8.21
CA LEU A 52 11.75 11.42 -7.71
C LEU A 52 10.59 12.36 -7.35
N LEU A 53 9.38 12.01 -7.78
CA LEU A 53 8.15 12.70 -7.35
C LEU A 53 7.77 12.33 -5.92
N TYR A 54 8.26 11.18 -5.44
CA TYR A 54 8.11 10.73 -4.08
C TYR A 54 9.05 11.48 -3.14
N LYS A 55 8.49 11.99 -2.04
CA LYS A 55 9.23 12.55 -0.92
C LYS A 55 8.91 11.69 0.31
N GLU A 56 9.93 11.25 1.05
CA GLU A 56 9.71 10.51 2.31
C GLU A 56 9.00 11.35 3.37
N GLN A 57 9.11 12.67 3.28
CA GLN A 57 8.48 13.58 4.22
C GLN A 57 6.96 13.62 3.97
N PRO A 58 6.13 13.55 5.02
CA PRO A 58 4.69 13.67 4.88
C PRO A 58 4.34 15.02 4.25
N TRP A 59 3.29 15.01 3.42
CA TRP A 59 2.78 16.23 2.80
C TRP A 59 2.38 17.23 3.89
N LYS A 60 3.13 18.34 3.98
CA LYS A 60 2.87 19.44 4.93
C LYS A 60 1.85 20.45 4.41
N GLY A 61 1.25 20.22 3.24
CA GLY A 61 0.21 21.11 2.77
C GLY A 61 -0.98 21.01 3.70
N SER A 62 -1.48 22.17 4.16
CA SER A 62 -2.78 22.23 4.79
C SER A 62 -3.77 21.64 3.79
N VAL A 63 -4.40 20.53 4.16
CA VAL A 63 -5.69 20.19 3.55
C VAL A 63 -6.54 21.41 3.88
N GLN A 64 -6.85 22.22 2.87
CA GLN A 64 -7.95 23.16 2.97
C GLN A 64 -9.16 22.26 3.17
N GLN A 65 -9.46 21.93 4.43
CA GLN A 65 -10.78 21.50 4.81
C GLN A 65 -11.63 22.69 4.39
N HIS A 66 -12.30 22.55 3.23
CA HIS A 66 -13.43 23.40 2.90
C HIS A 66 -14.35 23.22 4.09
N SER A 67 -14.26 24.17 5.02
CA SER A 67 -14.95 24.06 6.27
C SER A 67 -16.42 24.01 5.93
N ASP A 68 -17.09 22.93 6.34
CA ASP A 68 -18.56 22.79 6.36
C ASP A 68 -19.27 23.95 7.11
N LYS A 69 -18.51 24.91 7.63
CA LYS A 69 -18.97 26.20 8.15
C LYS A 69 -19.89 26.94 7.17
N LEU A 70 -19.69 26.84 5.85
CA LEU A 70 -20.61 27.49 4.89
C LEU A 70 -22.00 26.85 4.85
N PHE A 71 -22.10 25.53 5.06
CA PHE A 71 -23.39 24.84 5.13
C PHE A 71 -24.03 24.98 6.52
N ASN A 72 -23.21 24.94 7.58
CA ASN A 72 -23.68 25.05 8.96
C ASN A 72 -24.11 26.46 9.38
N GLN A 73 -23.74 27.51 8.64
CA GLN A 73 -24.10 28.90 8.97
C GLN A 73 -25.50 29.31 8.47
N ARG A 74 -26.14 28.52 7.60
CA ARG A 74 -27.41 28.92 6.95
C ARG A 74 -28.66 28.20 7.45
N MET A 75 -28.52 27.12 8.22
CA MET A 75 -29.65 26.37 8.74
C MET A 75 -29.82 26.62 10.24
N THR A 76 -31.05 26.96 10.61
CA THR A 76 -31.52 26.93 11.99
C THR A 76 -31.35 25.51 12.57
N PRO A 77 -31.21 25.35 13.89
CA PRO A 77 -31.07 24.03 14.50
C PRO A 77 -32.22 23.08 14.13
N GLU A 78 -33.42 23.62 13.90
CA GLU A 78 -34.61 22.86 13.50
C GLU A 78 -34.51 22.29 12.07
N GLU A 79 -34.03 23.08 11.12
CA GLU A 79 -33.84 22.62 9.72
C GLU A 79 -32.76 21.54 9.63
N ARG A 80 -31.71 21.65 10.45
CA ARG A 80 -30.65 20.63 10.55
C ARG A 80 -31.23 19.31 11.07
N GLN A 81 -32.10 19.36 12.07
CA GLN A 81 -32.74 18.18 12.63
C GLN A 81 -33.64 17.47 11.62
N ARG A 82 -34.47 18.23 10.88
CA ARG A 82 -35.29 17.66 9.81
C ARG A 82 -34.46 17.06 8.67
N ALA A 83 -33.34 17.68 8.32
CA ALA A 83 -32.44 17.14 7.32
C ALA A 83 -31.79 15.82 7.76
N LEU A 84 -31.44 15.70 9.05
CA LEU A 84 -30.93 14.46 9.64
C LEU A 84 -31.98 13.34 9.62
N GLU A 85 -33.22 13.64 10.03
CA GLU A 85 -34.34 12.69 10.03
C GLU A 85 -34.68 12.21 8.61
N GLU A 86 -34.63 13.10 7.61
CA GLU A 86 -34.88 12.73 6.22
C GLU A 86 -33.78 11.82 5.66
N VAL A 87 -32.51 12.06 6.01
CA VAL A 87 -31.39 11.17 5.62
C VAL A 87 -31.54 9.80 6.28
N GLU A 88 -31.92 9.74 7.55
CA GLU A 88 -32.15 8.47 8.27
C GLU A 88 -33.28 7.65 7.65
N ARG A 89 -34.38 8.32 7.28
CA ARG A 89 -35.50 7.72 6.55
C ARG A 89 -35.06 7.17 5.19
N GLN A 90 -34.28 7.95 4.44
CA GLN A 90 -33.74 7.52 3.14
C GLN A 90 -32.81 6.31 3.28
N GLN A 91 -31.95 6.29 4.30
CA GLN A 91 -31.06 5.15 4.53
C GLN A 91 -31.80 3.88 4.97
N THR A 92 -32.88 4.02 5.74
CA THR A 92 -33.73 2.89 6.14
C THR A 92 -34.48 2.32 4.93
N GLN A 93 -35.01 3.19 4.07
CA GLN A 93 -35.69 2.78 2.84
C GLN A 93 -34.73 2.22 1.78
N PHE A 94 -33.47 2.65 1.79
CA PHE A 94 -32.44 2.20 0.86
C PHE A 94 -31.93 0.80 1.24
N GLY A 95 -32.64 -0.24 0.75
CA GLY A 95 -32.27 -1.64 0.98
C GLY A 95 -33.46 -2.57 1.21
N GLU A 96 -34.66 -2.03 1.46
CA GLU A 96 -35.90 -2.81 1.66
C GLU A 96 -36.58 -3.24 0.34
N SER A 97 -35.97 -2.98 -0.81
CA SER A 97 -36.38 -3.57 -2.10
C SER A 97 -35.28 -4.49 -2.64
N PHE A 98 -35.24 -5.70 -2.08
CA PHE A 98 -34.79 -6.93 -2.74
C PHE A 98 -35.78 -8.04 -2.42
#